data_AF-M0EFA7-F1
#
_entry.id   AF-M0EFA7-F1
#
_cell.length_a   1.000
_cell.length_b   1.000
_cell.length_c   1.000
_cell.angle_alpha   90.00
_cell.angle_beta   90.00
_cell.angle_gamma   90.00
#
_symmetry.space_group_name_H-M   'P 1'
#
loop_
_entity.id
_entity.type
_entity.pdbx_description
1 polymer ?
#
loop_
_entity_poly.entity_id
_entity_poly.type
_entity_poly.pdbx_seq_one_letter_code
_entity_poly.pdbx_strand_id
1 'polypeptide(L)'
;MAKPEPAEVVRLVEAFPGATAETGGADGGETGEAGRDTDPGAADPGGVDDLLDGAYGALTREWYPELRRRAAAHADGDCLRERVLEHVEAVPSFRLSDGPTLLTERREALAEAAALRDDVREIAEWYGTLRSRLEGDRASLTRGERLLHDFGYALAHGLFLGASSPSAVVRRLRLAYRSVGVRIDETASEAGIEETTFTCPYRNVAAGTCGDRWVCHEKLDRVDDGYVTYLAERGIAYQRPRGCTDSEQCRSTVARDGPERWWPKTPPAAVGVDS
;
A
#
# COMPACT_ATOMS: atom_id res chain seq x y z
N MET A 1 -2.61 -5.24 24.87
CA MET A 1 -1.87 -5.87 23.75
C MET A 1 -2.89 -6.70 22.98
N ALA A 2 -2.95 -6.70 21.65
CA ALA A 2 -1.86 -6.73 20.68
C ALA A 2 -1.90 -5.55 19.69
N LYS A 3 -0.70 -5.06 19.35
CA LYS A 3 -0.38 -4.37 18.10
C LYS A 3 -0.46 -5.43 16.96
N PRO A 4 -0.39 -5.14 15.66
CA PRO A 4 0.41 -6.05 14.84
C PRO A 4 1.76 -6.09 15.54
N GLU A 5 2.13 -7.22 16.15
CA GLU A 5 3.44 -7.27 16.77
C GLU A 5 4.43 -6.91 15.67
N PRO A 6 5.34 -5.94 15.86
CA PRO A 6 6.30 -5.63 14.82
C PRO A 6 7.05 -6.88 14.32
N ALA A 7 7.20 -7.88 15.20
CA ALA A 7 7.66 -9.23 14.88
C ALA A 7 6.76 -9.99 13.88
N GLU A 8 5.44 -9.83 13.88
CA GLU A 8 4.54 -10.39 12.86
C GLU A 8 4.68 -9.74 11.50
N VAL A 9 4.85 -8.41 11.46
CA VAL A 9 5.13 -7.70 10.20
C VAL A 9 6.46 -8.18 9.64
N VAL A 10 7.51 -8.26 10.47
CA VAL A 10 8.80 -8.81 10.05
C VAL A 10 8.67 -10.25 9.58
N ARG A 11 7.98 -11.12 10.33
CA ARG A 11 7.75 -12.53 9.90
C ARG A 11 7.06 -12.62 8.55
N LEU A 12 6.05 -11.77 8.31
CA LEU A 12 5.36 -11.74 7.03
C LEU A 12 6.28 -11.24 5.92
N VAL A 13 7.09 -10.20 6.19
CA VAL A 13 8.07 -9.68 5.22
C VAL A 13 9.15 -10.71 4.88
N GLU A 14 9.69 -11.43 5.86
CA GLU A 14 10.68 -12.49 5.63
C GLU A 14 10.10 -13.71 4.89
N ALA A 15 8.77 -13.88 4.89
CA ALA A 15 8.07 -14.91 4.13
C ALA A 15 7.83 -14.50 2.66
N PHE A 16 8.64 -13.58 2.10
CA PHE A 16 8.50 -13.12 0.72
C PHE A 16 8.80 -14.26 -0.28
N PRO A 17 7.84 -14.62 -1.15
CA PRO A 17 7.98 -15.79 -2.03
C PRO A 17 9.03 -15.61 -3.14
N GLY A 18 9.32 -14.36 -3.56
CA GLY A 18 10.27 -14.08 -4.64
C GLY A 18 11.76 -14.21 -4.28
N ALA A 19 12.12 -14.55 -3.03
CA ALA A 19 13.52 -14.63 -2.57
C ALA A 19 14.22 -15.97 -2.87
N THR A 20 13.49 -16.98 -3.35
CA THR A 20 13.97 -18.38 -3.43
C THR A 20 14.90 -18.67 -4.62
N ALA A 21 15.08 -17.74 -5.56
CA ALA A 21 15.83 -18.02 -6.80
C ALA A 21 17.35 -17.76 -6.74
N GLU A 22 17.89 -16.98 -5.79
CA GLU A 22 19.30 -16.55 -5.86
C GLU A 22 20.19 -16.86 -4.65
N THR A 23 19.71 -17.57 -3.63
CA THR A 23 20.52 -17.89 -2.42
C THR A 23 20.92 -19.35 -2.30
N GLY A 24 21.16 -20.03 -3.43
CA GLY A 24 21.65 -21.41 -3.46
C GLY A 24 22.76 -21.60 -4.50
N GLY A 25 23.95 -21.04 -4.27
CA GLY A 25 25.05 -21.22 -5.24
C GLY A 25 26.37 -20.57 -4.82
N ALA A 26 26.84 -20.86 -3.62
CA ALA A 26 28.22 -20.58 -3.24
C ALA A 26 28.87 -21.86 -2.69
N ASP A 27 29.31 -22.74 -3.59
CA ASP A 27 30.54 -23.51 -3.35
C ASP A 27 31.19 -24.02 -4.66
N GLY A 28 32.45 -23.62 -4.85
CA GLY A 28 33.57 -24.27 -5.55
C GLY A 28 33.43 -24.95 -6.93
N GLY A 29 34.24 -24.49 -7.89
CA GLY A 29 34.95 -25.39 -8.80
C GLY A 29 35.10 -24.94 -10.25
N GLU A 30 36.34 -24.65 -10.65
CA GLU A 30 36.81 -24.28 -11.99
C GLU A 30 36.62 -25.33 -13.11
N THR A 31 36.58 -24.80 -14.35
CA THR A 31 36.93 -25.40 -15.68
C THR A 31 35.96 -26.33 -16.41
N GLY A 32 35.61 -25.94 -17.64
CA GLY A 32 35.21 -26.86 -18.72
C GLY A 32 34.15 -26.30 -19.67
N GLU A 33 34.55 -25.89 -20.88
CA GLU A 33 33.65 -25.69 -22.02
C GLU A 33 32.85 -26.97 -22.33
N ALA A 34 31.52 -26.92 -22.30
CA ALA A 34 30.62 -27.73 -23.13
C ALA A 34 29.14 -27.35 -22.91
N GLY A 35 28.42 -27.14 -24.03
CA GLY A 35 26.97 -27.39 -24.14
C GLY A 35 26.03 -26.45 -23.37
N ARG A 36 25.52 -25.42 -24.05
CA ARG A 36 24.21 -24.83 -23.70
C ARG A 36 23.12 -25.85 -24.02
N ASP A 37 22.89 -26.77 -23.10
CA ASP A 37 21.58 -27.39 -22.93
C ASP A 37 20.83 -26.54 -21.91
N THR A 38 20.17 -25.49 -22.40
CA THR A 38 19.23 -24.72 -21.61
C THR A 38 18.06 -25.64 -21.28
N ASP A 39 17.90 -25.97 -20.01
CA ASP A 39 16.72 -26.67 -19.48
C ASP A 39 15.44 -25.91 -19.93
N PRO A 40 14.54 -26.52 -20.72
CA PRO A 40 13.35 -25.84 -21.23
C PRO A 40 12.29 -25.57 -20.14
N GLY A 41 12.55 -25.93 -18.88
CA GLY A 41 11.63 -25.75 -17.76
C GLY A 41 11.89 -24.53 -16.87
N ALA A 42 13.05 -23.88 -16.95
CA ALA A 42 13.34 -22.67 -16.19
C ALA A 42 12.88 -21.45 -16.98
N ALA A 43 11.65 -20.97 -16.73
CA ALA A 43 11.14 -19.74 -17.33
C ALA A 43 12.16 -18.60 -17.14
N ASP A 44 12.64 -18.05 -18.27
CA ASP A 44 13.60 -16.95 -18.31
C ASP A 44 13.05 -15.76 -17.48
N PRO A 45 13.74 -15.33 -16.41
CA PRO A 45 13.34 -14.16 -15.63
C PRO A 45 13.13 -12.91 -16.48
N GLY A 46 13.83 -12.78 -17.62
CA GLY A 46 13.65 -11.67 -18.55
C GLY A 46 12.26 -11.65 -19.20
N GLY A 47 11.71 -12.81 -19.55
CA GLY A 47 10.41 -12.90 -20.22
C GLY A 47 9.23 -12.50 -19.33
N VAL A 48 9.30 -12.78 -18.03
CA VAL A 48 8.27 -12.35 -17.07
C VAL A 48 8.34 -10.85 -16.81
N ASP A 49 9.54 -10.28 -16.72
CA ASP A 49 9.72 -8.84 -16.57
C ASP A 49 9.19 -8.07 -17.77
N ASP A 50 9.44 -8.55 -18.99
CA ASP A 50 8.93 -7.91 -20.21
C ASP A 50 7.39 -7.89 -20.23
N LEU A 51 6.73 -8.99 -19.81
CA LEU A 51 5.27 -9.07 -19.71
C LEU A 51 4.69 -8.10 -18.67
N LEU A 52 5.41 -7.89 -17.56
CA LEU A 52 4.98 -7.06 -16.43
C LEU A 52 5.62 -5.67 -16.41
N ASP A 53 6.15 -5.19 -17.55
CA ASP A 53 6.75 -3.86 -17.70
C ASP A 53 7.84 -3.56 -16.66
N GLY A 54 8.66 -4.57 -16.35
CA GLY A 54 9.73 -4.54 -15.35
C GLY A 54 9.27 -4.49 -13.90
N ALA A 55 7.95 -4.51 -13.62
CA ALA A 55 7.43 -4.39 -12.27
C ALA A 55 7.86 -5.56 -11.37
N TYR A 56 7.98 -6.77 -11.92
CA TYR A 56 8.37 -7.97 -11.17
C TYR A 56 9.84 -7.92 -10.69
N GLY A 57 10.74 -7.49 -11.56
CA GLY A 57 12.17 -7.34 -11.27
C GLY A 57 12.45 -6.15 -10.37
N ALA A 58 11.72 -5.05 -10.52
CA ALA A 58 11.80 -3.90 -9.61
C ALA A 58 11.31 -4.29 -8.20
N LEU A 59 10.24 -5.10 -8.11
CA LEU A 59 9.72 -5.64 -6.86
C LEU A 59 10.75 -6.47 -6.11
N THR A 60 11.37 -7.42 -6.80
CA THR A 60 12.31 -8.39 -6.21
C THR A 60 13.67 -7.76 -5.90
N ARG A 61 14.21 -6.93 -6.80
CA ARG A 61 15.59 -6.40 -6.69
C ARG A 61 15.69 -5.11 -5.89
N GLU A 62 14.68 -4.24 -5.93
CA GLU A 62 14.78 -2.89 -5.38
C GLU A 62 13.82 -2.68 -4.22
N TRP A 63 12.53 -2.95 -4.45
CA TRP A 63 11.49 -2.62 -3.48
C TRP A 63 11.49 -3.54 -2.26
N TYR A 64 11.63 -4.87 -2.45
CA TYR A 64 11.61 -5.83 -1.34
C TYR A 64 12.78 -5.65 -0.36
N PRO A 65 14.04 -5.49 -0.81
CA PRO A 65 15.14 -5.22 0.11
C PRO A 65 14.94 -3.98 0.97
N GLU A 66 14.34 -2.92 0.41
CA GLU A 66 14.00 -1.71 1.17
C GLU A 66 12.84 -1.94 2.14
N LEU A 67 11.80 -2.69 1.75
CA LEU A 67 10.72 -3.08 2.65
C LEU A 67 11.27 -3.83 3.86
N ARG A 68 12.16 -4.79 3.64
CA ARG A 68 12.80 -5.57 4.71
C ARG A 68 13.56 -4.68 5.68
N ARG A 69 14.36 -3.72 5.16
CA ARG A 69 15.05 -2.73 6.00
C ARG A 69 14.09 -1.91 6.84
N ARG A 70 13.00 -1.39 6.25
CA ARG A 70 12.01 -0.57 6.96
C ARG A 70 11.22 -1.36 7.99
N ALA A 71 10.88 -2.61 7.69
CA ALA A 71 10.18 -3.50 8.62
C ALA A 71 11.04 -3.84 9.84
N ALA A 72 12.34 -4.11 9.65
CA ALA A 72 13.28 -4.30 10.75
C ALA A 72 13.40 -3.05 11.62
N ALA A 73 13.63 -1.87 11.01
CA ALA A 73 13.68 -0.60 11.73
C ALA A 73 12.36 -0.30 12.48
N HIS A 74 11.22 -0.72 11.94
CA HIS A 74 9.94 -0.59 12.64
C HIS A 74 9.86 -1.50 13.87
N ALA A 75 10.39 -2.72 13.79
CA ALA A 75 10.48 -3.64 14.91
C ALA A 75 11.40 -3.14 16.02
N ASP A 76 12.49 -2.48 15.66
CA ASP A 76 13.42 -1.86 16.60
C ASP A 76 12.88 -0.55 17.21
N GLY A 77 11.77 -0.02 16.68
CA GLY A 77 11.15 1.23 17.13
C GLY A 77 11.73 2.49 16.50
N ASP A 78 12.68 2.35 15.58
CA ASP A 78 13.36 3.43 14.86
C ASP A 78 12.55 3.96 13.66
N CYS A 79 11.48 3.25 13.29
CA CYS A 79 10.61 3.59 12.17
C CYS A 79 9.13 3.52 12.58
N LEU A 80 8.34 4.52 12.17
CA LEU A 80 6.89 4.51 12.38
C LEU A 80 6.23 3.48 11.44
N ARG A 81 5.13 2.86 11.90
CA ARG A 81 4.30 1.93 11.09
C ARG A 81 3.96 2.53 9.73
N GLU A 82 3.62 3.82 9.77
CA GLU A 82 3.23 4.61 8.61
C GLU A 82 4.30 4.65 7.51
N ARG A 83 5.59 4.67 7.86
CA ARG A 83 6.68 4.64 6.86
C ARG A 83 6.80 3.30 6.15
N VAL A 84 6.47 2.21 6.84
CA VAL A 84 6.39 0.88 6.23
C VAL A 84 5.20 0.84 5.29
N LEU A 85 4.04 1.36 5.71
CA LEU A 85 2.85 1.41 4.87
C LEU A 85 3.05 2.31 3.63
N GLU A 86 3.65 3.49 3.77
CA GLU A 86 3.97 4.38 2.66
C GLU A 86 4.85 3.67 1.61
N HIS A 87 5.84 2.89 2.05
CA HIS A 87 6.64 2.04 1.16
C HIS A 87 5.80 0.99 0.43
N VAL A 88 4.87 0.36 1.16
CA VAL A 88 3.98 -0.66 0.60
C VAL A 88 3.00 -0.08 -0.40
N GLU A 89 2.49 1.13 -0.16
CA GLU A 89 1.63 1.85 -1.07
C GLU A 89 2.36 2.30 -2.35
N ALA A 90 3.66 2.58 -2.26
CA ALA A 90 4.54 2.99 -3.38
C ALA A 90 5.11 1.82 -4.20
N VAL A 91 4.53 0.63 -4.07
CA VAL A 91 4.98 -0.57 -4.78
C VAL A 91 4.98 -0.38 -6.31
N PRO A 92 6.03 -0.85 -7.03
CA PRO A 92 5.96 -0.97 -8.48
C PRO A 92 4.71 -1.76 -8.88
N SER A 93 3.98 -1.28 -9.89
CA SER A 93 2.69 -1.85 -10.23
C SER A 93 2.46 -1.95 -11.73
N PHE A 94 1.74 -2.98 -12.13
CA PHE A 94 1.36 -3.27 -13.50
C PHE A 94 -0.15 -3.05 -13.68
N ARG A 95 -0.51 -2.15 -14.59
CA ARG A 95 -1.88 -1.66 -14.77
C ARG A 95 -2.78 -2.67 -15.50
N LEU A 96 -3.98 -2.92 -14.97
CA LEU A 96 -4.95 -3.86 -15.54
C LEU A 96 -6.28 -3.20 -15.94
N SER A 97 -6.50 -1.93 -15.58
CA SER A 97 -7.66 -1.15 -15.97
C SER A 97 -7.37 0.36 -16.06
N ASP A 98 -8.17 1.03 -16.89
CA ASP A 98 -8.26 2.49 -16.99
C ASP A 98 -9.65 2.92 -16.48
N GLY A 99 -9.81 2.94 -15.16
CA GLY A 99 -11.09 3.24 -14.51
C GLY A 99 -12.14 2.14 -14.77
N PRO A 100 -13.30 2.45 -15.38
CA PRO A 100 -14.32 1.44 -15.68
C PRO A 100 -13.94 0.50 -16.84
N THR A 101 -12.92 0.83 -17.63
CA THR A 101 -12.51 0.05 -18.81
C THR A 101 -11.41 -0.93 -18.44
N LEU A 102 -11.61 -2.21 -18.75
CA LEU A 102 -10.62 -3.26 -18.53
C LEU A 102 -9.56 -3.25 -19.65
N LEU A 103 -8.29 -3.40 -19.29
CA LEU A 103 -7.18 -3.51 -20.25
C LEU A 103 -6.91 -5.01 -20.53
N THR A 104 -7.66 -5.59 -21.47
CA THR A 104 -7.68 -7.03 -21.73
C THR A 104 -6.28 -7.59 -22.05
N GLU A 105 -5.52 -6.95 -22.93
CA GLU A 105 -4.14 -7.37 -23.26
C GLU A 105 -3.23 -7.40 -22.03
N ARG A 106 -3.37 -6.43 -21.12
CA ARG A 106 -2.59 -6.40 -19.87
C ARG A 106 -3.02 -7.52 -18.93
N ARG A 107 -4.31 -7.80 -18.84
CA ARG A 107 -4.83 -8.94 -18.04
C ARG A 107 -4.31 -10.27 -18.55
N GLU A 108 -4.25 -10.45 -19.87
CA GLU A 108 -3.67 -11.62 -20.52
C GLU A 108 -2.17 -11.72 -20.22
N ALA A 109 -1.41 -10.63 -20.33
CA ALA A 109 0.01 -10.60 -19.96
C ALA A 109 0.26 -11.00 -18.49
N LEU A 110 -0.60 -10.57 -17.56
CA LEU A 110 -0.52 -11.01 -16.16
C LEU A 110 -0.85 -12.51 -16.00
N ALA A 111 -1.85 -13.01 -16.72
CA ALA A 111 -2.21 -14.42 -16.69
C ALA A 111 -1.09 -15.30 -17.28
N GLU A 112 -0.46 -14.83 -18.35
CA GLU A 112 0.71 -15.47 -18.96
C GLU A 112 1.91 -15.47 -18.01
N ALA A 113 2.24 -14.33 -17.41
CA ALA A 113 3.31 -14.23 -16.42
C ALA A 113 3.08 -15.18 -15.23
N ALA A 114 1.85 -15.29 -14.73
CA ALA A 114 1.49 -16.21 -13.66
C ALA A 114 1.48 -17.69 -14.07
N ALA A 115 1.29 -18.00 -15.35
CA ALA A 115 1.44 -19.34 -15.89
C ALA A 115 2.92 -19.73 -16.09
N LEU A 116 3.78 -18.75 -16.36
CA LEU A 116 5.22 -18.93 -16.49
C LEU A 116 5.92 -19.10 -15.14
N ARG A 117 5.47 -18.39 -14.09
CA ARG A 117 6.05 -18.49 -12.74
C ARG A 117 4.98 -18.40 -11.64
N ASP A 118 5.01 -19.39 -10.74
CA ASP A 118 4.12 -19.43 -9.58
C ASP A 118 4.32 -18.25 -8.62
N ASP A 119 5.55 -17.73 -8.52
CA ASP A 119 5.90 -16.62 -7.64
C ASP A 119 5.13 -15.32 -7.97
N VAL A 120 4.75 -15.07 -9.21
CA VAL A 120 3.94 -13.90 -9.61
C VAL A 120 2.58 -13.90 -8.88
N ARG A 121 1.96 -15.08 -8.76
CA ARG A 121 0.70 -15.27 -8.02
C ARG A 121 0.95 -15.17 -6.52
N GLU A 122 1.96 -15.87 -6.01
CA GLU A 122 2.27 -15.89 -4.59
C GLU A 122 2.63 -14.49 -4.06
N ILE A 123 3.37 -13.68 -4.83
CA ILE A 123 3.70 -12.29 -4.50
C ILE A 123 2.44 -11.44 -4.39
N ALA A 124 1.46 -11.60 -5.29
CA ALA A 124 0.21 -10.82 -5.24
C ALA A 124 -0.61 -11.15 -3.98
N GLU A 125 -0.73 -12.43 -3.65
CA GLU A 125 -1.44 -12.90 -2.45
C GLU A 125 -0.73 -12.47 -1.15
N TRP A 126 0.59 -12.62 -1.12
CA TRP A 126 1.44 -12.15 -0.02
C TRP A 126 1.32 -10.63 0.16
N TYR A 127 1.34 -9.86 -0.93
CA TYR A 127 1.23 -8.41 -0.91
C TYR A 127 -0.13 -7.96 -0.36
N GLY A 128 -1.23 -8.59 -0.80
CA GLY A 128 -2.57 -8.32 -0.27
C GLY A 128 -2.65 -8.56 1.24
N THR A 129 -2.04 -9.66 1.71
CA THR A 129 -1.96 -10.00 3.14
C THR A 129 -1.16 -8.95 3.93
N LEU A 130 0.01 -8.56 3.42
CA LEU A 130 0.87 -7.54 4.04
C LEU A 130 0.15 -6.20 4.16
N ARG A 131 -0.48 -5.75 3.07
CA ARG A 131 -1.22 -4.50 3.01
C ARG A 131 -2.37 -4.48 4.03
N SER A 132 -3.20 -5.53 4.04
CA SER A 132 -4.30 -5.67 5.00
C SER A 132 -3.81 -5.62 6.46
N ARG A 133 -2.66 -6.25 6.75
CA ARG A 133 -2.06 -6.23 8.08
C ARG A 133 -1.59 -4.83 8.50
N LEU A 134 -0.97 -4.08 7.59
CA LEU A 134 -0.42 -2.74 7.85
C LEU A 134 -1.49 -1.65 7.91
N GLU A 135 -2.52 -1.74 7.06
CA GLU A 135 -3.70 -0.90 7.12
C GLU A 135 -4.42 -1.08 8.47
N GLY A 136 -4.34 -2.29 9.04
CA GLY A 136 -4.73 -2.57 10.41
C GLY A 136 -6.20 -2.95 10.50
N ASP A 137 -6.48 -4.25 10.34
CA ASP A 137 -7.83 -4.77 10.58
C ASP A 137 -8.32 -4.35 11.99
N ARG A 138 -9.58 -3.91 12.11
CA ARG A 138 -10.19 -3.42 13.36
C ARG A 138 -10.02 -4.43 14.51
N ALA A 139 -10.04 -5.73 14.18
CA ALA A 139 -9.79 -6.82 15.12
C ALA A 139 -8.39 -6.77 15.76
N SER A 140 -7.41 -6.23 15.05
CA SER A 140 -6.02 -6.12 15.47
C SER A 140 -5.64 -4.84 16.23
N LEU A 141 -6.58 -3.90 16.36
CA LEU A 141 -6.35 -2.62 17.05
C LEU A 141 -6.36 -2.80 18.58
N THR A 142 -5.71 -1.90 19.34
CA THR A 142 -5.91 -1.85 20.80
C THR A 142 -7.31 -1.32 21.13
N ARG A 143 -7.79 -1.48 22.38
CA ARG A 143 -9.11 -0.95 22.79
C ARG A 143 -9.24 0.56 22.55
N GLY A 144 -8.19 1.32 22.84
CA GLY A 144 -8.19 2.77 22.62
C GLY A 144 -8.21 3.13 21.14
N GLU A 145 -7.47 2.40 20.30
CA GLU A 145 -7.44 2.64 18.85
C GLU A 145 -8.74 2.22 18.18
N ARG A 146 -9.39 1.13 18.64
CA ARG A 146 -10.76 0.80 18.22
C ARG A 146 -11.73 1.92 18.58
N LEU A 147 -11.59 2.52 19.76
CA LEU A 147 -12.44 3.63 20.15
C LEU A 147 -12.21 4.86 19.26
N LEU A 148 -10.96 5.15 18.88
CA LEU A 148 -10.64 6.22 17.92
C LEU A 148 -11.19 5.93 16.52
N HIS A 149 -11.07 4.68 16.06
CA HIS A 149 -11.66 4.22 14.80
C HIS A 149 -13.18 4.35 14.81
N ASP A 150 -13.84 3.81 15.83
CA ASP A 150 -15.29 3.86 16.00
C ASP A 150 -15.78 5.32 16.12
N PHE A 151 -15.00 6.17 16.80
CA PHE A 151 -15.26 7.61 16.87
C PHE A 151 -15.16 8.26 15.49
N GLY A 152 -14.11 7.97 14.71
CA GLY A 152 -13.96 8.44 13.34
C GLY A 152 -15.12 7.99 12.45
N TYR A 153 -15.49 6.72 12.52
CA TYR A 153 -16.62 6.16 11.77
C TYR A 153 -17.97 6.82 12.14
N ALA A 154 -18.20 7.08 13.43
CA ALA A 154 -19.39 7.79 13.90
C ALA A 154 -19.38 9.27 13.46
N LEU A 155 -18.23 9.93 13.52
CA LEU A 155 -18.08 11.32 13.06
C LEU A 155 -18.28 11.42 11.54
N ALA A 156 -17.82 10.42 10.78
CA ALA A 156 -18.01 10.32 9.33
C ALA A 156 -19.49 10.32 8.93
N HIS A 157 -20.36 9.68 9.72
CA HIS A 157 -21.81 9.69 9.49
C HIS A 157 -22.39 11.12 9.50
N GLY A 158 -21.96 11.95 10.45
CA GLY A 158 -22.37 13.35 10.52
C GLY A 158 -21.70 14.20 9.46
N LEU A 159 -20.36 14.07 9.34
CA LEU A 159 -19.54 14.91 8.47
C LEU A 159 -19.87 14.69 6.99
N PHE A 160 -20.14 13.46 6.57
CA PHE A 160 -20.37 13.11 5.17
C PHE A 160 -21.83 12.79 4.86
N LEU A 161 -22.77 13.25 5.70
CA LEU A 161 -24.19 13.07 5.45
C LEU A 161 -24.58 13.68 4.09
N GLY A 162 -25.11 12.85 3.19
CA GLY A 162 -25.44 13.25 1.83
C GLY A 162 -24.23 13.60 0.95
N ALA A 163 -23.00 13.21 1.31
CA ALA A 163 -21.86 13.22 0.41
C ALA A 163 -21.91 11.96 -0.46
N SER A 164 -22.03 12.13 -1.77
CA SER A 164 -22.05 11.01 -2.71
C SER A 164 -21.01 11.13 -3.82
N SER A 165 -20.18 12.17 -3.82
CA SER A 165 -19.08 12.37 -4.79
C SER A 165 -17.77 12.70 -4.07
N PRO A 166 -16.60 12.39 -4.68
CA PRO A 166 -15.29 12.75 -4.16
C PRO A 166 -15.17 14.25 -3.84
N SER A 167 -15.64 15.10 -4.76
CA SER A 167 -15.64 16.55 -4.59
C SER A 167 -16.46 17.03 -3.39
N ALA A 168 -17.61 16.38 -3.12
CA ALA A 168 -18.44 16.69 -1.96
C ALA A 168 -17.80 16.23 -0.66
N VAL A 169 -17.17 15.05 -0.65
CA VAL A 169 -16.41 14.52 0.49
C VAL A 169 -15.24 15.44 0.81
N VAL A 170 -14.40 15.77 -0.16
CA VAL A 170 -13.23 16.62 0.02
C VAL A 170 -13.60 18.02 0.48
N ARG A 171 -14.69 18.61 -0.04
CA ARG A 171 -15.15 19.92 0.46
C ARG A 171 -15.43 19.89 1.97
N ARG A 172 -16.05 18.81 2.47
CA ARG A 172 -16.36 18.66 3.89
C ARG A 172 -15.14 18.25 4.71
N LEU A 173 -14.26 17.41 4.17
CA LEU A 173 -12.99 17.05 4.79
C LEU A 173 -12.09 18.29 4.97
N ARG A 174 -11.98 19.15 3.95
CA ARG A 174 -11.25 20.42 4.01
C ARG A 174 -11.82 21.36 5.09
N LEU A 175 -13.14 21.38 5.29
CA LEU A 175 -13.76 22.13 6.38
C LEU A 175 -13.37 21.56 7.75
N ALA A 176 -13.44 20.23 7.91
CA ALA A 176 -13.04 19.55 9.13
C ALA A 176 -11.55 19.82 9.47
N TYR A 177 -10.66 19.68 8.49
CA TYR A 177 -9.24 20.02 8.61
C TYR A 177 -9.03 21.46 9.09
N ARG A 178 -9.65 22.45 8.43
CA ARG A 178 -9.52 23.85 8.86
C ARG A 178 -10.05 24.08 10.28
N SER A 179 -11.12 23.38 10.67
CA SER A 179 -11.69 23.52 12.03
C SER A 179 -10.76 23.03 13.14
N VAL A 180 -9.86 22.10 12.80
CA VAL A 180 -8.82 21.60 13.71
C VAL A 180 -7.47 22.30 13.49
N GLY A 181 -7.45 23.42 12.76
CA GLY A 181 -6.25 24.25 12.58
C GLY A 181 -5.27 23.75 11.53
N VAL A 182 -5.65 22.77 10.69
CA VAL A 182 -4.85 22.38 9.53
C VAL A 182 -4.90 23.49 8.48
N ARG A 183 -3.71 23.88 7.99
CA ARG A 183 -3.54 24.90 6.96
C ARG A 183 -3.50 24.22 5.60
N ILE A 184 -4.52 24.45 4.77
CA ILE A 184 -4.54 23.93 3.40
C ILE A 184 -3.59 24.76 2.54
N ASP A 185 -2.67 24.10 1.88
CA ASP A 185 -1.66 24.69 1.00
C ASP A 185 -2.20 24.74 -0.44
N GLU A 186 -2.50 23.57 -1.00
CA GLU A 186 -2.87 23.42 -2.40
C GLU A 186 -4.01 22.40 -2.55
N THR A 187 -4.74 22.53 -3.65
CA THR A 187 -5.82 21.62 -4.02
C THR A 187 -5.74 21.34 -5.49
N ALA A 188 -5.75 20.07 -5.88
CA ALA A 188 -5.79 19.65 -7.27
C ALA A 188 -6.98 18.72 -7.50
N SER A 189 -7.48 18.71 -8.74
CA SER A 189 -8.52 17.80 -9.19
C SER A 189 -8.14 17.32 -10.58
N GLU A 190 -7.76 16.06 -10.70
CA GLU A 190 -7.31 15.45 -11.94
C GLU A 190 -7.88 14.04 -12.07
N ALA A 191 -8.38 13.68 -13.26
CA ALA A 191 -8.91 12.35 -13.56
C ALA A 191 -9.93 11.78 -12.54
N GLY A 192 -10.71 12.65 -11.88
CA GLY A 192 -11.68 12.24 -10.85
C GLY A 192 -11.08 11.96 -9.47
N ILE A 193 -9.80 12.25 -9.28
CA ILE A 193 -9.07 12.24 -8.02
C ILE A 193 -9.00 13.67 -7.50
N GLU A 194 -9.49 13.86 -6.28
CA GLU A 194 -9.44 15.11 -5.54
C GLU A 194 -8.27 15.06 -4.56
N GLU A 195 -7.25 15.88 -4.79
CA GLU A 195 -6.08 15.98 -3.93
C GLU A 195 -6.16 17.22 -3.04
N THR A 196 -5.69 17.07 -1.81
CA THR A 196 -5.48 18.19 -0.88
C THR A 196 -4.10 18.07 -0.26
N THR A 197 -3.28 19.09 -0.48
CA THR A 197 -1.98 19.27 0.18
C THR A 197 -2.13 20.28 1.31
N PHE A 198 -1.60 19.98 2.48
CA PHE A 198 -1.79 20.79 3.66
C PHE A 198 -0.67 20.63 4.69
N THR A 199 -0.53 21.61 5.57
CA THR A 199 0.42 21.60 6.69
C THR A 199 -0.34 21.31 7.98
N CYS A 200 0.07 20.24 8.67
CA CYS A 200 -0.55 19.79 9.91
C CYS A 200 0.09 20.46 11.14
N PRO A 201 -0.67 21.13 12.02
CA PRO A 201 -0.11 21.78 13.22
C PRO A 201 0.35 20.75 14.27
N TYR A 202 -0.02 19.48 14.12
CA TYR A 202 0.21 18.44 15.11
C TYR A 202 1.56 17.73 14.96
N ARG A 203 2.36 18.10 13.96
CA ARG A 203 3.63 17.43 13.61
C ARG A 203 4.59 17.30 14.79
N ASN A 204 4.69 18.36 15.60
CA ASN A 204 5.63 18.45 16.72
C ASN A 204 4.96 18.18 18.08
N VAL A 205 3.68 17.81 18.10
CA VAL A 205 2.97 17.54 19.36
C VAL A 205 3.53 16.27 19.97
N ALA A 206 3.99 16.37 21.23
CA ALA A 206 4.66 15.29 21.97
C ALA A 206 5.97 14.78 21.33
N ALA A 207 6.57 15.55 20.41
CA ALA A 207 7.85 15.25 19.77
C ALA A 207 8.95 14.86 20.76
N GLY A 208 9.08 15.63 21.85
CA GLY A 208 10.10 15.40 22.87
C GLY A 208 9.89 14.16 23.76
N THR A 209 8.80 13.41 23.60
CA THR A 209 8.48 12.25 24.44
C THR A 209 8.20 10.99 23.63
N CYS A 210 7.51 11.11 22.50
CA CYS A 210 7.08 9.98 21.67
C CYS A 210 7.68 10.00 20.25
N GLY A 211 8.60 10.93 19.98
CA GLY A 211 9.10 11.21 18.64
C GLY A 211 8.18 12.12 17.84
N ASP A 212 8.74 12.80 16.84
CA ASP A 212 7.99 13.63 15.91
C ASP A 212 6.87 12.81 15.25
N ARG A 213 5.76 13.46 14.92
CA ARG A 213 4.69 12.90 14.08
C ARG A 213 3.93 11.71 14.67
N TRP A 214 4.25 11.26 15.87
CA TRP A 214 3.57 10.15 16.53
C TRP A 214 2.08 10.42 16.74
N VAL A 215 1.70 11.62 17.20
CA VAL A 215 0.29 11.95 17.43
C VAL A 215 -0.50 11.94 16.11
N CYS A 216 0.03 12.56 15.05
CA CYS A 216 -0.69 12.58 13.78
C CYS A 216 -0.72 11.21 13.08
N HIS A 217 0.41 10.52 12.93
CA HIS A 217 0.49 9.28 12.12
C HIS A 217 0.22 7.98 12.90
N GLU A 218 0.17 8.01 14.23
CA GLU A 218 -0.18 6.82 15.02
C GLU A 218 -1.56 6.92 15.68
N LYS A 219 -2.00 8.13 16.06
CA LYS A 219 -3.28 8.32 16.78
C LYS A 219 -4.36 8.98 15.95
N LEU A 220 -4.08 10.10 15.30
CA LEU A 220 -5.09 10.75 14.45
C LEU A 220 -5.40 9.90 13.21
N ASP A 221 -4.41 9.20 12.67
CA ASP A 221 -4.62 8.20 11.61
C ASP A 221 -5.69 7.16 11.96
N ARG A 222 -5.90 6.83 13.24
CA ARG A 222 -6.95 5.89 13.66
C ARG A 222 -8.35 6.46 13.51
N VAL A 223 -8.51 7.77 13.67
CA VAL A 223 -9.78 8.45 13.39
C VAL A 223 -10.02 8.45 11.88
N ASP A 224 -8.97 8.73 11.09
CA ASP A 224 -9.05 8.68 9.62
C ASP A 224 -9.34 7.26 9.11
N ASP A 225 -8.84 6.20 9.75
CA ASP A 225 -9.20 4.81 9.43
C ASP A 225 -10.72 4.56 9.52
N GLY A 226 -11.39 5.24 10.45
CA GLY A 226 -12.85 5.25 10.56
C GLY A 226 -13.52 5.92 9.37
N TYR A 227 -12.94 7.01 8.84
CA TYR A 227 -13.42 7.68 7.62
C TYR A 227 -13.21 6.81 6.39
N VAL A 228 -12.04 6.16 6.28
CA VAL A 228 -11.71 5.21 5.20
C VAL A 228 -12.77 4.12 5.16
N THR A 229 -13.07 3.51 6.31
CA THR A 229 -14.08 2.44 6.42
C THR A 229 -15.46 2.95 5.97
N TYR A 230 -15.92 4.09 6.49
CA TYR A 230 -17.22 4.67 6.15
C TYR A 230 -17.37 5.03 4.66
N LEU A 231 -16.32 5.57 4.05
CA LEU A 231 -16.32 6.03 2.66
C LEU A 231 -16.22 4.86 1.68
N ALA A 232 -15.44 3.83 2.01
CA ALA A 232 -15.33 2.60 1.22
C ALA A 232 -16.70 1.90 1.06
N GLU A 233 -17.49 1.79 2.14
CA GLU A 233 -18.88 1.27 2.10
C GLU A 233 -19.80 2.02 1.11
N ARG A 234 -19.41 3.22 0.69
CA ARG A 234 -20.17 4.11 -0.21
C ARG A 234 -19.51 4.27 -1.59
N GLY A 235 -18.52 3.44 -1.89
CA GLY A 235 -17.80 3.47 -3.15
C GLY A 235 -17.00 4.76 -3.33
N ILE A 236 -16.32 5.21 -2.26
CA ILE A 236 -15.39 6.33 -2.28
C ILE A 236 -14.07 5.88 -1.65
N ALA A 237 -13.01 5.88 -2.46
CA ALA A 237 -11.66 5.60 -1.98
C ALA A 237 -11.07 6.87 -1.37
N TYR A 238 -10.81 6.85 -0.07
CA TYR A 238 -10.11 7.92 0.64
C TYR A 238 -8.74 7.43 1.08
N GLN A 239 -7.69 8.13 0.65
CA GLN A 239 -6.35 7.93 1.16
C GLN A 239 -6.07 8.96 2.25
N ARG A 240 -5.89 8.46 3.47
CA ARG A 240 -5.51 9.26 4.64
C ARG A 240 -4.15 9.97 4.42
N PRO A 241 -3.83 11.02 5.18
CA PRO A 241 -2.69 11.88 4.89
C PRO A 241 -1.32 11.15 4.80
N ARG A 242 -0.51 11.49 3.79
CA ARG A 242 0.84 10.93 3.48
C ARG A 242 1.87 12.01 3.18
N GLY A 243 3.14 11.65 2.99
CA GLY A 243 4.15 12.49 2.33
C GLY A 243 4.87 13.53 3.20
N CYS A 244 4.59 13.59 4.51
CA CYS A 244 5.27 14.54 5.40
C CYS A 244 6.68 14.10 5.83
N THR A 245 7.18 12.99 5.27
CA THR A 245 8.47 12.38 5.60
C THR A 245 9.61 13.37 5.36
N ASP A 246 9.69 13.88 4.13
CA ASP A 246 10.73 14.80 3.64
C ASP A 246 10.21 16.23 3.40
N SER A 247 8.95 16.49 3.73
CA SER A 247 8.28 17.78 3.57
C SER A 247 7.48 18.15 4.81
N GLU A 248 7.24 19.44 5.04
CA GLU A 248 6.28 19.89 6.06
C GLU A 248 4.82 19.67 5.65
N GLN A 249 4.60 19.38 4.38
CA GLN A 249 3.29 19.19 3.79
C GLN A 249 2.88 17.72 3.79
N CYS A 250 1.63 17.47 4.15
CA CYS A 250 0.93 16.21 3.96
C CYS A 250 0.04 16.30 2.71
N ARG A 251 -0.24 15.15 2.10
CA ARG A 251 -1.19 15.00 0.98
C ARG A 251 -2.25 13.97 1.35
N SER A 252 -3.51 14.27 1.07
CA SER A 252 -4.62 13.30 1.11
C SER A 252 -5.36 13.30 -0.22
N THR A 253 -5.87 12.16 -0.65
CA THR A 253 -6.60 12.01 -1.91
C THR A 253 -7.97 11.37 -1.67
N VAL A 254 -8.96 11.77 -2.46
CA VAL A 254 -10.28 11.13 -2.49
C VAL A 254 -10.67 10.91 -3.95
N ALA A 255 -11.04 9.69 -4.28
CA ALA A 255 -11.52 9.31 -5.60
C ALA A 255 -12.84 8.55 -5.48
N ARG A 256 -13.54 8.39 -6.60
CA ARG A 256 -14.58 7.34 -6.65
C ARG A 256 -13.86 6.01 -6.44
N ASP A 257 -14.43 5.17 -5.59
CA ASP A 257 -13.99 3.79 -5.57
C ASP A 257 -14.40 3.20 -6.91
N GLY A 258 -13.38 2.91 -7.70
CA GLY A 258 -13.48 2.29 -9.00
C GLY A 258 -12.47 1.17 -9.01
N PRO A 259 -12.65 0.15 -9.85
CA PRO A 259 -11.73 -0.96 -9.91
C PRO A 259 -10.48 -0.51 -10.64
N GLU A 260 -9.65 0.30 -9.99
CA GLU A 260 -8.25 0.41 -10.34
C GLU A 260 -7.61 -0.93 -10.03
N ARG A 261 -7.56 -1.78 -11.06
CA ARG A 261 -6.98 -3.11 -11.01
C ARG A 261 -5.52 -2.93 -11.36
N TRP A 262 -4.67 -3.20 -10.40
CA TRP A 262 -3.22 -3.15 -10.56
C TRP A 262 -2.66 -4.41 -9.92
N TRP A 263 -1.72 -5.09 -10.58
CA TRP A 263 -0.86 -6.04 -9.91
C TRP A 263 0.27 -5.26 -9.19
N PRO A 264 0.72 -5.63 -7.97
CA PRO A 264 0.40 -6.86 -7.23
C PRO A 264 -0.86 -6.78 -6.35
N LYS A 265 -1.60 -5.66 -6.33
CA LYS A 265 -2.83 -5.51 -5.52
C LYS A 265 -3.94 -6.49 -5.93
N THR A 266 -4.02 -6.81 -7.22
CA THR A 266 -5.02 -7.70 -7.83
C THR A 266 -4.33 -9.01 -8.22
N PRO A 267 -4.66 -10.14 -7.57
CA PRO A 267 -4.04 -11.42 -7.92
C PRO A 267 -4.54 -11.89 -9.30
N PRO A 268 -3.72 -12.63 -10.07
CA PRO A 268 -4.11 -13.15 -11.40
C PRO A 268 -5.46 -13.89 -11.40
N ALA A 269 -5.75 -14.65 -10.34
CA ALA A 269 -7.02 -15.38 -10.20
C ALA A 269 -8.25 -14.46 -10.10
N ALA A 270 -8.13 -13.27 -9.51
CA ALA A 270 -9.23 -12.30 -9.40
C ALA A 270 -9.52 -11.59 -10.73
N VAL A 271 -8.62 -11.72 -11.71
CA VAL A 271 -8.76 -11.12 -13.01
C VAL A 271 -9.69 -11.96 -13.90
N GLY A 272 -9.85 -13.27 -13.70
CA GLY A 272 -10.61 -14.15 -14.60
C GLY A 272 -12.12 -14.32 -14.31
N VAL A 273 -12.66 -13.73 -13.25
CA VAL A 273 -13.97 -14.12 -12.69
C VAL A 273 -15.16 -13.31 -13.23
N ASP A 274 -14.91 -12.18 -13.89
CA ASP A 274 -15.96 -11.37 -14.51
C ASP A 274 -15.95 -11.61 -16.03
N SER A 275 -16.76 -12.58 -16.50
CA SER A 275 -17.12 -12.79 -17.91
C SER A 275 -18.63 -12.70 -18.08
#